data_AF-A0A2U2P9K5-F1
#
_entry.id   AF-A0A2U2P9K5-F1
#
_cell.length_a   1.000
_cell.length_b   1.000
_cell.length_c   1.000
_cell.angle_alpha   90.00
_cell.angle_beta   90.00
_cell.angle_gamma   90.00
#
_symmetry.space_group_name_H-M   'P 1'
#
loop_
_entity.id
_entity.type
_entity.pdbx_description
1 polymer ?
#
loop_
_entity_poly.entity_id
_entity_poly.type
_entity_poly.pdbx_seq_one_letter_code
_entity_poly.pdbx_strand_id
1 'polypeptide(L)'
;MKIYLRYIAKPNGSDNVQVSVNSDRVITFQLEDTKITVTKDRYVFQLEKTIELDENEINELKDLEKFYENGAVSYKIAEPLFDKMKQIVEYLKFFYGISELDENFTSNGVPEWSEDGVAWNKIPMKYRATWKPSGPVYYLPESLLPWLPLIAKKGIKPFFAFNHLHKAFNEFNTRHQWINATICAELAFKEFLATYDDKCVSLITYAPSPPLPILYKQVLFEQTGEKSPFAKELGDGATIRNNLIHKPKYPSPSKDETNEYLHVVQSAILHLQYLLYKDIPVFEFFFKRSLSQLARIRNDKK
;
A
#
# COMPACT_ATOMS: atom_id res chain seq x y z
N MET A 1 8.37 -33.82 -0.75
CA MET A 1 6.94 -34.17 -0.89
C MET A 1 6.12 -32.89 -1.00
N LYS A 2 5.10 -32.88 -1.87
CA LYS A 2 4.24 -31.70 -2.06
C LYS A 2 3.24 -31.59 -0.91
N ILE A 3 3.11 -30.41 -0.34
CA ILE A 3 2.09 -30.10 0.65
C ILE A 3 1.36 -28.81 0.29
N TYR A 4 0.11 -28.70 0.73
CA TYR A 4 -0.71 -27.51 0.59
C TYR A 4 -0.66 -26.71 1.88
N LEU A 5 -0.42 -25.42 1.76
CA LEU A 5 -0.50 -24.45 2.84
C LEU A 5 -1.70 -23.56 2.65
N ARG A 6 -2.33 -23.19 3.75
CA ARG A 6 -3.40 -22.21 3.78
C ARG A 6 -3.19 -21.23 4.92
N TYR A 7 -3.39 -19.95 4.67
CA TYR A 7 -3.47 -18.93 5.71
C TYR A 7 -4.82 -18.23 5.62
N ILE A 8 -5.63 -18.40 6.67
CA ILE A 8 -6.95 -17.76 6.76
C ILE A 8 -6.78 -16.48 7.56
N ALA A 9 -6.51 -15.37 6.87
CA ALA A 9 -6.32 -14.07 7.46
C ALA A 9 -7.63 -13.30 7.58
N LYS A 10 -7.74 -12.51 8.65
CA LYS A 10 -8.68 -11.39 8.72
C LYS A 10 -7.83 -10.13 8.79
N PRO A 11 -7.70 -9.35 7.71
CA PRO A 11 -7.00 -8.07 7.78
C PRO A 11 -7.64 -7.23 8.88
N ASN A 12 -6.89 -6.98 9.95
CA ASN A 12 -7.25 -6.02 10.97
C ASN A 12 -6.25 -4.86 10.83
N GLY A 13 -6.74 -3.66 10.54
CA GLY A 13 -5.95 -2.44 10.71
C GLY A 13 -5.80 -2.09 12.20
N SER A 14 -5.14 -0.97 12.52
CA SER A 14 -5.06 -0.44 13.89
C SER A 14 -6.48 -0.28 14.47
N ASP A 15 -6.83 -1.13 15.44
CA ASP A 15 -8.07 -1.23 16.23
C ASP A 15 -9.43 -1.26 15.50
N ASN A 16 -9.56 -0.90 14.22
CA ASN A 16 -10.86 -0.48 13.69
C ASN A 16 -11.09 -0.74 12.19
N VAL A 17 -10.42 -1.66 11.50
CA VAL A 17 -10.63 -1.78 10.04
C VAL A 17 -10.80 -3.23 9.57
N GLN A 18 -11.85 -3.49 8.78
CA GLN A 18 -12.09 -4.75 8.07
C GLN A 18 -12.00 -4.54 6.55
N VAL A 19 -11.56 -5.54 5.79
CA VAL A 19 -11.59 -5.50 4.31
C VAL A 19 -12.55 -6.56 3.76
N SER A 20 -13.46 -6.18 2.86
CA SER A 20 -14.48 -7.03 2.21
C SER A 20 -14.39 -6.96 0.69
N VAL A 21 -15.29 -7.57 -0.07
CA VAL A 21 -15.41 -7.45 -1.54
C VAL A 21 -16.83 -7.04 -1.90
N ASN A 22 -17.00 -6.23 -2.96
CA ASN A 22 -18.33 -5.75 -3.34
C ASN A 22 -19.12 -6.76 -4.21
N SER A 23 -18.47 -7.79 -4.79
CA SER A 23 -19.08 -8.74 -5.73
C SER A 23 -19.85 -9.87 -5.04
N ASP A 24 -20.16 -10.93 -5.80
CA ASP A 24 -20.54 -12.27 -5.33
C ASP A 24 -19.77 -12.68 -4.06
N ARG A 25 -20.37 -13.59 -3.27
CA ARG A 25 -19.89 -13.97 -1.93
C ARG A 25 -18.40 -14.32 -1.84
N VAL A 26 -17.78 -14.75 -2.94
CA VAL A 26 -16.39 -15.20 -3.00
C VAL A 26 -15.70 -14.67 -4.25
N ILE A 27 -14.53 -14.06 -4.08
CA ILE A 27 -13.60 -13.68 -5.15
C ILE A 27 -12.34 -14.52 -5.04
N THR A 28 -11.80 -15.00 -6.16
CA THR A 28 -10.49 -15.68 -6.19
C THR A 28 -9.57 -15.06 -7.25
N PHE A 29 -8.31 -14.81 -6.91
CA PHE A 29 -7.26 -14.38 -7.83
C PHE A 29 -5.92 -15.01 -7.46
N GLN A 30 -4.94 -14.94 -8.38
CA GLN A 30 -3.63 -15.57 -8.20
C GLN A 30 -2.54 -14.50 -8.06
N LEU A 31 -1.78 -14.51 -6.96
CA LEU A 31 -0.62 -13.64 -6.75
C LEU A 31 0.66 -14.49 -6.82
N GLU A 32 1.34 -14.46 -7.97
CA GLU A 32 2.46 -15.37 -8.26
C GLU A 32 2.04 -16.85 -8.07
N ASP A 33 2.65 -17.56 -7.11
CA ASP A 33 2.36 -18.96 -6.78
C ASP A 33 1.32 -19.13 -5.66
N THR A 34 0.74 -18.02 -5.17
CA THR A 34 -0.24 -18.02 -4.09
C THR A 34 -1.63 -17.70 -4.62
N LYS A 35 -2.57 -18.62 -4.42
CA LYS A 35 -4.00 -18.40 -4.71
C LYS A 35 -4.64 -17.66 -3.56
N ILE A 36 -5.41 -16.62 -3.84
CA ILE A 36 -6.01 -15.75 -2.83
C ILE A 36 -7.51 -15.72 -3.04
N THR A 37 -8.25 -16.04 -1.98
CA THR A 37 -9.71 -16.12 -1.98
C THR A 37 -10.26 -15.18 -0.92
N VAL A 38 -11.10 -14.24 -1.30
CA VAL A 38 -11.72 -13.26 -0.39
C VAL A 38 -13.20 -13.58 -0.26
N THR A 39 -13.66 -13.80 0.96
CA THR A 39 -15.07 -14.15 1.26
C THR A 39 -15.78 -12.97 1.93
N LYS A 40 -16.81 -12.44 1.28
CA LYS A 40 -17.56 -11.24 1.70
C LYS A 40 -18.14 -11.35 3.11
N ASP A 41 -18.88 -12.43 3.37
CA ASP A 41 -19.66 -12.61 4.59
C ASP A 41 -18.81 -12.83 5.85
N ARG A 42 -17.52 -13.14 5.67
CA ARG A 42 -16.59 -13.45 6.77
C ARG A 42 -15.48 -12.43 6.94
N TYR A 43 -15.31 -11.51 5.98
CA TYR A 43 -14.17 -10.57 5.93
C TYR A 43 -12.82 -11.30 6.03
N VAL A 44 -12.74 -12.45 5.35
CA VAL A 44 -11.62 -13.37 5.42
C VAL A 44 -10.93 -13.41 4.07
N PHE A 45 -9.61 -13.34 4.13
CA PHE A 45 -8.72 -13.67 3.03
C PHE A 45 -8.13 -15.04 3.30
N GLN A 46 -8.31 -15.95 2.37
CA GLN A 46 -7.74 -17.28 2.37
C GLN A 46 -6.63 -17.33 1.33
N LEU A 47 -5.39 -17.44 1.77
CA LEU A 47 -4.23 -17.57 0.91
C LEU A 47 -3.85 -19.04 0.88
N GLU A 48 -3.67 -19.61 -0.30
CA GLU A 48 -3.30 -21.00 -0.52
C GLU A 48 -2.05 -21.08 -1.39
N LYS A 49 -1.08 -21.91 -1.00
CA LYS A 49 0.15 -22.13 -1.76
C LYS A 49 0.56 -23.59 -1.66
N THR A 50 1.08 -24.14 -2.75
CA THR A 50 1.73 -25.46 -2.73
C THR A 50 3.23 -25.26 -2.54
N ILE A 51 3.82 -26.00 -1.61
CA ILE A 51 5.28 -26.01 -1.40
C ILE A 51 5.80 -27.44 -1.40
N GLU A 52 7.11 -27.57 -1.63
CA GLU A 52 7.82 -28.84 -1.49
C GLU A 52 8.64 -28.80 -0.21
N LEU A 53 8.42 -29.79 0.66
CA LEU A 53 9.19 -30.00 1.88
C LEU A 53 9.92 -31.34 1.82
N ASP A 54 11.07 -31.43 2.49
CA ASP A 54 11.71 -32.71 2.72
C ASP A 54 11.01 -33.52 3.85
N GLU A 55 11.41 -34.78 4.00
CA GLU A 55 10.79 -35.70 4.96
C GLU A 55 11.02 -35.25 6.42
N ASN A 56 12.16 -34.62 6.72
CA ASN A 56 12.46 -34.12 8.06
C ASN A 56 11.55 -32.93 8.40
N GLU A 57 11.38 -31.99 7.48
CA GLU A 57 10.49 -30.83 7.63
C GLU A 57 9.02 -31.24 7.83
N ILE A 58 8.58 -32.29 7.16
CA ILE A 58 7.22 -32.86 7.34
C ILE A 58 7.08 -33.52 8.70
N ASN A 59 8.10 -34.25 9.14
CA ASN A 59 8.10 -34.89 10.46
C ASN A 59 8.08 -33.82 11.57
N GLU A 60 8.78 -32.71 11.40
CA GLU A 60 8.72 -31.57 12.32
C GLU A 60 7.34 -30.89 12.35
N LEU A 61 6.62 -30.81 11.22
CA LEU A 61 5.24 -30.32 11.19
C LEU A 61 4.24 -31.24 11.91
N LYS A 62 4.51 -32.55 11.92
CA LYS A 62 3.69 -33.57 12.58
C LYS A 62 3.98 -33.65 14.08
N ASP A 63 5.19 -33.31 14.50
CA ASP A 63 5.66 -33.38 15.90
C ASP A 63 5.51 -32.02 16.61
N LEU A 64 4.38 -31.84 17.29
CA LEU A 64 4.06 -30.61 18.02
C LEU A 64 5.10 -30.24 19.09
N GLU A 65 5.78 -31.20 19.72
CA GLU A 65 6.76 -30.93 20.78
C GLU A 65 8.06 -30.37 20.20
N LYS A 66 8.61 -30.98 19.15
CA LYS A 66 9.80 -30.46 18.43
C LYS A 66 9.53 -29.12 17.76
N PHE A 67 8.30 -28.91 17.29
CA PHE A 67 7.87 -27.67 16.67
C PHE A 67 8.01 -26.46 17.60
N TYR A 68 7.70 -26.60 18.90
CA TYR A 68 7.86 -25.52 19.88
C TYR A 68 9.31 -25.28 20.30
N GLU A 69 10.20 -26.26 20.20
CA GLU A 69 11.61 -26.08 20.57
C GLU A 69 12.39 -25.35 19.47
N ASN A 70 12.20 -25.73 18.20
CA ASN A 70 13.04 -25.25 17.10
C ASN A 70 12.46 -24.10 16.28
N GLY A 71 11.12 -23.94 16.19
CA GLY A 71 10.41 -22.78 15.62
C GLY A 71 10.68 -22.38 14.15
N ALA A 72 11.78 -22.83 13.53
CA ALA A 72 12.29 -22.34 12.25
C ALA A 72 11.41 -22.72 11.05
N VAL A 73 10.83 -23.93 11.07
CA VAL A 73 9.94 -24.41 10.01
C VAL A 73 8.64 -23.59 9.95
N SER A 74 8.13 -23.12 11.10
CA SER A 74 6.93 -22.27 11.15
C SER A 74 7.11 -20.91 10.44
N TYR A 75 8.28 -20.28 10.63
CA TYR A 75 8.63 -19.02 9.98
C TYR A 75 8.83 -19.22 8.47
N LYS A 76 9.65 -20.20 8.07
CA LYS A 76 9.91 -20.53 6.65
C LYS A 76 8.62 -20.80 5.86
N ILE A 77 7.61 -21.37 6.50
CA ILE A 77 6.34 -21.76 5.88
C ILE A 77 5.31 -20.61 5.87
N ALA A 78 5.18 -19.87 6.98
CA ALA A 78 4.13 -18.88 7.12
C ALA A 78 4.55 -17.49 6.61
N GLU A 79 5.82 -17.11 6.76
CA GLU A 79 6.36 -15.80 6.37
C GLU A 79 6.06 -15.44 4.91
N PRO A 80 6.22 -16.34 3.91
CA PRO A 80 5.88 -16.00 2.53
C PRO A 80 4.40 -15.66 2.33
N LEU A 81 3.47 -16.34 3.04
CA LEU A 81 2.05 -16.05 2.96
C LEU A 81 1.70 -14.72 3.66
N PHE A 82 2.38 -14.42 4.77
CA PHE A 82 2.27 -13.13 5.44
C PHE A 82 2.75 -11.97 4.55
N ASP A 83 3.88 -12.13 3.88
CA ASP A 83 4.43 -11.12 2.97
C ASP A 83 3.49 -10.84 1.79
N LYS A 84 2.88 -11.88 1.20
CA LYS A 84 1.88 -11.71 0.14
C LYS A 84 0.64 -10.98 0.62
N MET A 85 0.21 -11.24 1.85
CA MET A 85 -0.89 -10.53 2.45
C MET A 85 -0.55 -9.05 2.71
N LYS A 86 0.61 -8.79 3.30
CA LYS A 86 1.11 -7.43 3.50
C LYS A 86 1.18 -6.66 2.18
N GLN A 87 1.67 -7.29 1.13
CA GLN A 87 1.72 -6.71 -0.22
C GLN A 87 0.32 -6.32 -0.74
N ILE A 88 -0.71 -7.14 -0.53
CA ILE A 88 -2.10 -6.77 -0.90
C ILE A 88 -2.59 -5.58 -0.09
N VAL A 89 -2.35 -5.58 1.23
CA VAL A 89 -2.76 -4.49 2.11
C VAL A 89 -2.07 -3.18 1.72
N GLU A 90 -0.78 -3.23 1.39
CA GLU A 90 -0.03 -2.09 0.85
C GLU A 90 -0.66 -1.57 -0.44
N TYR A 91 -1.00 -2.45 -1.39
CA TYR A 91 -1.69 -2.04 -2.61
C TYR A 91 -3.06 -1.42 -2.34
N LEU A 92 -3.82 -1.95 -1.38
CA LEU A 92 -5.13 -1.41 -1.02
C LEU A 92 -5.03 -0.04 -0.39
N LYS A 93 -4.10 0.09 0.57
CA LYS A 93 -3.78 1.35 1.23
C LYS A 93 -3.45 2.41 0.20
N PHE A 94 -2.57 2.07 -0.73
CA PHE A 94 -2.08 2.96 -1.78
C PHE A 94 -3.15 3.34 -2.80
N PHE A 95 -3.74 2.37 -3.49
CA PHE A 95 -4.63 2.63 -4.63
C PHE A 95 -5.98 3.24 -4.22
N TYR A 96 -6.42 2.98 -2.98
CA TYR A 96 -7.71 3.47 -2.49
C TYR A 96 -7.60 4.50 -1.37
N GLY A 97 -6.37 4.89 -0.99
CA GLY A 97 -6.13 5.91 0.02
C GLY A 97 -6.68 5.53 1.39
N ILE A 98 -6.69 4.24 1.73
CA ILE A 98 -7.20 3.75 3.01
C ILE A 98 -6.08 3.88 4.05
N SER A 99 -5.79 5.10 4.48
CA SER A 99 -4.68 5.43 5.37
C SER A 99 -4.68 4.66 6.69
N GLU A 100 -5.83 4.15 7.11
CA GLU A 100 -6.09 3.43 8.35
C GLU A 100 -5.67 1.95 8.32
N LEU A 101 -5.30 1.41 7.15
CA LEU A 101 -4.73 0.06 7.07
C LEU A 101 -3.31 0.03 7.66
N ASP A 102 -3.10 -0.87 8.62
CA ASP A 102 -1.79 -1.11 9.22
C ASP A 102 -0.90 -1.95 8.28
N GLU A 103 0.29 -1.43 7.95
CA GLU A 103 1.29 -2.09 7.11
C GLU A 103 1.99 -3.24 7.85
N ASN A 104 1.94 -3.27 9.18
CA ASN A 104 2.50 -4.37 9.97
C ASN A 104 1.59 -5.59 10.03
N PHE A 105 0.38 -5.49 9.47
CA PHE A 105 -0.56 -6.59 9.31
C PHE A 105 -0.67 -7.48 10.55
N THR A 106 -1.32 -6.99 11.61
CA THR A 106 -1.69 -7.87 12.72
C THR A 106 -2.97 -8.61 12.34
N SER A 107 -2.93 -9.94 12.34
CA SER A 107 -4.08 -10.75 11.94
C SER A 107 -4.29 -11.91 12.90
N ASN A 108 -5.55 -12.23 13.18
CA ASN A 108 -5.94 -13.41 13.97
C ASN A 108 -5.88 -14.71 13.14
N GLY A 109 -5.20 -14.69 12.00
CA GLY A 109 -5.20 -15.81 11.08
C GLY A 109 -4.43 -17.01 11.61
N VAL A 110 -4.89 -18.20 11.22
CA VAL A 110 -4.28 -19.48 11.62
C VAL A 110 -3.68 -20.10 10.35
N PRO A 111 -2.36 -20.31 10.29
CA PRO A 111 -1.75 -21.09 9.22
C PRO A 111 -2.14 -22.56 9.39
N GLU A 112 -2.43 -23.21 8.27
CA GLU A 112 -2.88 -24.59 8.18
C GLU A 112 -2.13 -25.29 7.05
N TRP A 113 -1.96 -26.61 7.17
CA TRP A 113 -1.30 -27.43 6.16
C TRP A 113 -2.10 -28.70 5.85
N SER A 114 -1.87 -29.28 4.68
CA SER A 114 -2.56 -30.48 4.21
C SER A 114 -1.70 -31.26 3.21
N GLU A 115 -1.75 -32.59 3.24
CA GLU A 115 -1.11 -33.46 2.23
C GLU A 115 -2.00 -33.66 0.99
N ASP A 116 -3.32 -33.60 1.18
CA ASP A 116 -4.34 -33.94 0.17
C ASP A 116 -5.16 -32.72 -0.32
N GLY A 117 -5.00 -31.56 0.33
CA GLY A 117 -5.79 -30.35 0.07
C GLY A 117 -7.21 -30.39 0.64
N VAL A 118 -7.58 -31.46 1.35
CA VAL A 118 -8.93 -31.71 1.87
C VAL A 118 -8.94 -31.68 3.40
N ALA A 119 -8.05 -32.44 4.04
CA ALA A 119 -7.88 -32.48 5.49
C ALA A 119 -6.82 -31.46 5.93
N TRP A 120 -7.25 -30.45 6.69
CA TRP A 120 -6.39 -29.33 7.09
C TRP A 120 -5.99 -29.44 8.56
N ASN A 121 -4.69 -29.42 8.81
CA ASN A 121 -4.07 -29.44 10.13
C ASN A 121 -3.56 -28.05 10.50
N LYS A 122 -3.80 -27.61 11.74
CA LYS A 122 -3.34 -26.29 12.20
C LYS A 122 -1.84 -26.31 12.44
N ILE A 123 -1.14 -25.28 11.95
CA ILE A 123 0.25 -25.01 12.29
C ILE A 123 0.23 -24.20 13.61
N PRO A 124 0.83 -24.70 14.70
CA PRO A 124 0.91 -23.95 15.94
C PRO A 124 1.67 -22.63 15.75
N MET A 125 1.31 -21.58 16.49
CA MET A 125 2.04 -20.31 16.45
C MET A 125 2.50 -19.95 17.87
N LYS A 126 3.81 -19.70 18.03
CA LYS A 126 4.43 -19.32 19.33
C LYS A 126 3.89 -18.00 19.89
N TYR A 127 3.47 -17.08 19.02
CA TYR A 127 2.93 -15.78 19.41
C TYR A 127 1.55 -15.60 18.78
N ARG A 128 0.52 -15.55 19.63
CA ARG A 128 -0.85 -15.24 19.23
C ARG A 128 -1.19 -13.84 19.74
N ALA A 129 -1.10 -12.83 18.88
CA ALA A 129 -1.66 -11.53 19.21
C ALA A 129 -3.18 -11.61 18.99
N THR A 130 -3.94 -11.88 20.04
CA THR A 130 -5.41 -11.86 19.96
C THR A 130 -5.93 -10.44 20.07
N TRP A 131 -6.61 -9.93 19.04
CA TRP A 131 -7.26 -8.62 19.06
C TRP A 131 -8.68 -8.68 18.47
N LYS A 132 -9.62 -7.92 19.04
CA LYS A 132 -11.03 -7.86 18.60
C LYS A 132 -11.25 -6.62 17.73
N PRO A 133 -11.65 -6.74 16.45
CA PRO A 133 -11.93 -5.57 15.61
C PRO A 133 -13.32 -4.97 15.91
N SER A 134 -13.42 -3.63 15.93
CA SER A 134 -14.69 -2.89 16.11
C SER A 134 -14.91 -1.69 15.19
N GLY A 135 -14.31 -1.64 13.98
CA GLY A 135 -14.45 -0.44 13.14
C GLY A 135 -14.79 -0.66 11.65
N PRO A 136 -14.70 0.39 10.81
CA PRO A 136 -15.19 0.44 9.44
C PRO A 136 -14.75 -0.71 8.52
N VAL A 137 -15.65 -1.12 7.63
CA VAL A 137 -15.40 -2.10 6.57
C VAL A 137 -15.07 -1.36 5.27
N TYR A 138 -13.90 -1.63 4.68
CA TYR A 138 -13.50 -1.14 3.37
C TYR A 138 -13.67 -2.27 2.34
N TYR A 139 -14.21 -1.95 1.19
CA TYR A 139 -14.42 -2.94 0.14
C TYR A 139 -13.24 -2.94 -0.82
N LEU A 140 -12.64 -4.10 -1.02
CA LEU A 140 -11.72 -4.48 -2.07
C LEU A 140 -12.40 -4.19 -3.40
N PRO A 141 -11.88 -3.23 -4.16
CA PRO A 141 -12.57 -2.80 -5.36
C PRO A 141 -12.26 -3.76 -6.49
N GLU A 142 -13.32 -4.28 -7.09
CA GLU A 142 -13.21 -5.32 -8.11
C GLU A 142 -12.36 -4.90 -9.30
N SER A 143 -12.34 -3.60 -9.61
CA SER A 143 -11.51 -3.04 -10.69
C SER A 143 -10.01 -3.24 -10.49
N LEU A 144 -9.51 -3.40 -9.25
CA LEU A 144 -8.09 -3.59 -8.95
C LEU A 144 -7.66 -5.06 -9.08
N LEU A 145 -8.58 -6.00 -8.85
CA LEU A 145 -8.28 -7.42 -8.74
C LEU A 145 -7.57 -8.02 -9.96
N PRO A 146 -7.96 -7.71 -11.21
CA PRO A 146 -7.26 -8.26 -12.37
C PRO A 146 -5.80 -7.78 -12.47
N TRP A 147 -5.46 -6.67 -11.82
CA TRP A 147 -4.15 -6.03 -11.92
C TRP A 147 -3.19 -6.43 -10.82
N LEU A 148 -3.67 -6.83 -9.63
CA LEU A 148 -2.81 -7.28 -8.52
C LEU A 148 -1.78 -8.34 -8.93
N PRO A 149 -2.15 -9.40 -9.69
CA PRO A 149 -1.19 -10.39 -10.16
C PRO A 149 -0.07 -9.79 -11.01
N LEU A 150 -0.43 -8.86 -11.91
CA LEU A 150 0.50 -8.21 -12.83
C LEU A 150 1.45 -7.26 -12.10
N ILE A 151 0.93 -6.45 -11.17
CA ILE A 151 1.71 -5.52 -10.36
C ILE A 151 2.72 -6.30 -9.50
N ALA A 152 2.27 -7.36 -8.83
CA ALA A 152 3.15 -8.20 -8.01
C ALA A 152 4.19 -8.95 -8.84
N LYS A 153 3.79 -9.55 -9.98
CA LYS A 153 4.72 -10.22 -10.90
C LYS A 153 5.83 -9.29 -11.39
N LYS A 154 5.53 -8.00 -11.61
CA LYS A 154 6.52 -6.99 -11.98
C LYS A 154 7.33 -6.45 -10.80
N GLY A 155 7.06 -6.91 -9.58
CA GLY A 155 7.74 -6.44 -8.37
C GLY A 155 7.47 -4.97 -8.05
N ILE A 156 6.38 -4.40 -8.58
CA ILE A 156 6.10 -2.97 -8.43
C ILE A 156 5.63 -2.71 -7.00
N LYS A 157 6.33 -1.80 -6.32
CA LYS A 157 5.98 -1.37 -4.96
C LYS A 157 5.35 0.02 -5.00
N PRO A 158 4.37 0.31 -4.12
CA PRO A 158 3.95 1.69 -3.89
C PRO A 158 5.14 2.54 -3.46
N PHE A 159 5.12 3.84 -3.80
CA PHE A 159 6.12 4.75 -3.24
C PHE A 159 5.96 4.85 -1.73
N PHE A 160 7.08 4.83 -1.02
CA PHE A 160 7.16 5.07 0.42
C PHE A 160 6.57 6.44 0.80
N ALA A 161 6.64 7.42 -0.10
CA ALA A 161 6.02 8.72 0.04
C ALA A 161 4.54 8.66 0.44
N PHE A 162 3.78 7.63 0.02
CA PHE A 162 2.39 7.46 0.43
C PHE A 162 2.21 7.37 1.94
N ASN A 163 3.21 6.89 2.68
CA ASN A 163 3.15 6.85 4.15
C ASN A 163 3.13 8.26 4.74
N HIS A 164 3.81 9.22 4.13
CA HIS A 164 3.73 10.62 4.50
C HIS A 164 2.39 11.25 4.10
N LEU A 165 1.82 10.83 2.97
CA LEU A 165 0.49 11.28 2.56
C LEU A 165 -0.59 10.80 3.53
N HIS A 166 -0.56 9.53 3.92
CA HIS A 166 -1.48 8.95 4.90
C HIS A 166 -1.36 9.63 6.26
N LYS A 167 -0.14 9.91 6.72
CA LYS A 167 0.10 10.75 7.91
C LYS A 167 -0.50 12.14 7.76
N ALA A 168 -0.41 12.75 6.57
CA ALA A 168 -0.99 14.06 6.31
C ALA A 168 -2.53 14.02 6.34
N PHE A 169 -3.17 12.99 5.77
CA PHE A 169 -4.63 12.81 5.84
C PHE A 169 -5.14 12.61 7.27
N ASN A 170 -4.39 11.86 8.09
CA ASN A 170 -4.80 11.50 9.46
C ASN A 170 -4.40 12.54 10.52
N GLU A 171 -3.66 13.58 10.14
CA GLU A 171 -3.25 14.65 11.05
C GLU A 171 -4.40 15.66 11.27
N PHE A 172 -4.63 16.06 12.52
CA PHE A 172 -5.73 16.97 12.87
C PHE A 172 -5.37 18.44 12.65
N ASN A 173 -4.08 18.79 12.74
CA ASN A 173 -3.61 20.15 12.59
C ASN A 173 -3.32 20.48 11.12
N THR A 174 -4.11 21.38 10.51
CA THR A 174 -3.97 21.76 9.09
C THR A 174 -2.57 22.27 8.72
N ARG A 175 -1.87 22.92 9.64
CA ARG A 175 -0.46 23.31 9.44
C ARG A 175 0.42 22.09 9.20
N HIS A 176 0.30 21.07 10.05
CA HIS A 176 1.09 19.85 9.94
C HIS A 176 0.67 19.00 8.75
N GLN A 177 -0.64 18.92 8.44
CA GLN A 177 -1.14 18.27 7.24
C GLN A 177 -0.44 18.83 5.99
N TRP A 178 -0.42 20.16 5.84
CA TRP A 178 0.20 20.84 4.70
C TRP A 178 1.70 20.58 4.59
N ILE A 179 2.42 20.65 5.72
CA ILE A 179 3.85 20.37 5.78
C ILE A 179 4.14 18.93 5.37
N ASN A 180 3.42 17.96 5.94
CA ASN A 180 3.59 16.54 5.64
C ASN A 180 3.28 16.22 4.17
N ALA A 181 2.24 16.83 3.61
CA ALA A 181 1.87 16.65 2.21
C ALA A 181 2.93 17.22 1.24
N THR A 182 3.53 18.36 1.58
CA THR A 182 4.61 18.95 0.76
C THR A 182 5.86 18.08 0.81
N ILE A 183 6.24 17.57 1.99
CA ILE A 183 7.34 16.61 2.16
C ILE A 183 7.07 15.34 1.35
N CYS A 184 5.82 14.86 1.37
CA CYS A 184 5.39 13.71 0.60
C CYS A 184 5.61 13.90 -0.92
N ALA A 185 5.24 15.06 -1.47
CA ALA A 185 5.49 15.36 -2.89
C ALA A 185 7.00 15.35 -3.23
N GLU A 186 7.83 15.92 -2.36
CA GLU A 186 9.29 15.92 -2.57
C GLU A 186 9.85 14.50 -2.57
N LEU A 187 9.45 13.67 -1.60
CA LEU A 187 9.88 12.27 -1.49
C LEU A 187 9.41 11.43 -2.68
N ALA A 188 8.16 11.59 -3.11
CA ALA A 188 7.62 10.86 -4.23
C ALA A 188 8.38 11.13 -5.54
N PHE A 189 8.81 12.38 -5.76
CA PHE A 189 9.60 12.71 -6.94
C PHE A 189 11.00 12.07 -6.91
N LYS A 190 11.61 11.98 -5.71
CA LYS A 190 12.88 11.28 -5.53
C LYS A 190 12.77 9.80 -5.83
N GLU A 191 11.74 9.16 -5.28
CA GLU A 191 11.47 7.74 -5.55
C GLU A 191 11.16 7.49 -7.03
N PHE A 192 10.41 8.40 -7.67
CA PHE A 192 10.20 8.37 -9.10
C PHE A 192 11.52 8.38 -9.87
N LEU A 193 12.40 9.36 -9.64
CA LEU A 193 13.66 9.45 -10.37
C LEU A 193 14.58 8.26 -10.08
N ALA A 194 14.66 7.81 -8.83
CA ALA A 194 15.45 6.64 -8.44
C ALA A 194 14.95 5.35 -9.10
N THR A 195 13.66 5.28 -9.44
CA THR A 195 13.07 4.15 -10.18
C THR A 195 13.20 4.33 -11.70
N TYR A 196 13.20 5.58 -12.19
CA TYR A 196 13.23 5.91 -13.61
C TYR A 196 14.63 5.79 -14.23
N ASP A 197 15.66 6.28 -13.53
CA ASP A 197 17.05 6.21 -13.97
C ASP A 197 18.00 6.02 -12.77
N ASP A 198 18.59 4.84 -12.65
CA ASP A 198 19.55 4.47 -11.60
C ASP A 198 20.73 5.45 -11.51
N LYS A 199 21.09 6.14 -12.60
CA LYS A 199 22.17 7.14 -12.59
C LYS A 199 21.85 8.35 -11.73
N CYS A 200 20.57 8.63 -11.49
CA CYS A 200 20.13 9.73 -10.65
C CYS A 200 20.22 9.42 -9.14
N VAL A 201 20.41 8.16 -8.73
CA VAL A 201 20.37 7.75 -7.31
C VAL A 201 21.37 8.51 -6.44
N SER A 202 22.63 8.61 -6.89
CA SER A 202 23.67 9.32 -6.14
C SER A 202 23.35 10.81 -6.03
N LEU A 203 22.89 11.42 -7.12
CA LEU A 203 22.48 12.83 -7.13
C LEU A 203 21.32 13.07 -6.16
N ILE A 204 20.30 12.21 -6.16
CA ILE A 204 19.12 12.34 -5.28
C ILE A 204 19.48 12.14 -3.81
N THR A 205 20.45 11.27 -3.54
CA THR A 205 20.87 10.94 -2.17
C THR A 205 21.70 12.07 -1.55
N TYR A 206 22.61 12.67 -2.32
CA TYR A 206 23.60 13.60 -1.76
C TYR A 206 23.33 15.07 -2.09
N ALA A 207 22.54 15.38 -3.12
CA ALA A 207 22.24 16.76 -3.48
C ALA A 207 20.98 17.28 -2.77
N PRO A 208 20.94 18.58 -2.42
CA PRO A 208 19.70 19.21 -2.02
C PRO A 208 18.68 19.12 -3.15
N SER A 209 17.42 18.89 -2.80
CA SER A 209 16.36 18.76 -3.79
C SER A 209 16.04 20.12 -4.41
N PRO A 210 15.97 20.21 -5.75
CA PRO A 210 15.40 21.37 -6.40
C PRO A 210 13.98 21.67 -5.88
N PRO A 211 13.51 22.92 -5.97
CA PRO A 211 12.14 23.27 -5.64
C PRO A 211 11.12 22.39 -6.40
N LEU A 212 10.02 22.02 -5.73
CA LEU A 212 8.91 21.25 -6.31
C LEU A 212 8.46 21.71 -7.72
N PRO A 213 8.26 23.01 -8.02
CA PRO A 213 7.84 23.43 -9.34
C PRO A 213 8.90 23.16 -10.42
N ILE A 214 10.18 23.12 -10.07
CA ILE A 214 11.26 22.74 -11.00
C ILE A 214 11.24 21.23 -11.22
N LEU A 215 11.15 20.45 -10.14
CA LEU A 215 11.06 18.99 -10.19
C LEU A 215 9.90 18.53 -11.08
N TYR A 216 8.68 18.92 -10.74
CA TYR A 216 7.47 18.46 -11.42
C TYR A 216 7.22 19.09 -12.80
N LYS A 217 8.02 20.08 -13.21
CA LYS A 217 7.92 20.73 -14.52
C LYS A 217 9.12 20.43 -15.40
N GLN A 218 10.27 21.00 -15.08
CA GLN A 218 11.43 20.95 -15.96
C GLN A 218 12.12 19.59 -15.89
N VAL A 219 12.44 19.12 -14.68
CA VAL A 219 13.12 17.84 -14.51
C VAL A 219 12.25 16.70 -15.03
N LEU A 220 10.96 16.68 -14.67
CA LEU A 220 10.05 15.64 -15.17
C LEU A 220 9.94 15.62 -16.69
N PHE A 221 9.88 16.80 -17.33
CA PHE A 221 9.81 16.91 -18.78
C PHE A 221 11.09 16.45 -19.47
N GLU A 222 12.25 16.82 -18.93
CA GLU A 222 13.54 16.38 -19.45
C GLU A 222 13.72 14.86 -19.36
N GLN A 223 13.17 14.23 -18.32
CA GLN A 223 13.24 12.77 -18.13
C GLN A 223 12.20 12.03 -18.97
N THR A 224 10.96 12.51 -19.03
CA THR A 224 9.81 11.73 -19.54
C THR A 224 9.17 12.29 -20.81
N GLY A 225 9.53 13.51 -21.21
CA GLY A 225 8.81 14.27 -22.24
C GLY A 225 7.50 14.91 -21.76
N GLU A 226 7.10 14.71 -20.50
CA GLU A 226 5.83 15.20 -19.95
C GLU A 226 6.00 16.05 -18.69
N LYS A 227 5.16 17.06 -18.54
CA LYS A 227 5.11 17.93 -17.35
C LYS A 227 3.99 17.45 -16.44
N SER A 228 4.16 17.60 -15.13
CA SER A 228 3.05 17.38 -14.21
C SER A 228 2.03 18.51 -14.36
N PRO A 229 0.73 18.19 -14.48
CA PRO A 229 -0.31 19.21 -14.53
C PRO A 229 -0.43 19.99 -13.21
N PHE A 230 0.17 19.47 -12.12
CA PHE A 230 0.11 20.06 -10.78
C PHE A 230 1.35 20.87 -10.39
N ALA A 231 2.29 21.09 -11.31
CA ALA A 231 3.56 21.74 -10.97
C ALA A 231 3.39 23.14 -10.36
N LYS A 232 2.33 23.86 -10.76
CA LYS A 232 2.01 25.18 -10.20
C LYS A 232 1.52 25.04 -8.76
N GLU A 233 0.48 24.24 -8.53
CA GLU A 233 -0.12 24.06 -7.20
C GLU A 233 0.89 23.49 -6.18
N LEU A 234 1.80 22.62 -6.61
CA LEU A 234 2.90 22.13 -5.78
C LEU A 234 3.91 23.24 -5.43
N GLY A 235 4.16 24.18 -6.34
CA GLY A 235 5.00 25.35 -6.08
C GLY A 235 4.36 26.34 -5.10
N ASP A 236 3.06 26.60 -5.27
CA ASP A 236 2.28 27.41 -4.34
C ASP A 236 2.26 26.75 -2.95
N GLY A 237 2.07 25.43 -2.91
CA GLY A 237 2.12 24.60 -1.71
C GLY A 237 3.47 24.65 -0.99
N ALA A 238 4.59 24.56 -1.72
CA ALA A 238 5.94 24.71 -1.16
C ALA A 238 6.16 26.10 -0.54
N THR A 239 5.64 27.14 -1.18
CA THR A 239 5.73 28.52 -0.68
C THR A 239 4.97 28.66 0.64
N ILE A 240 3.76 28.11 0.72
CA ILE A 240 2.95 28.08 1.95
C ILE A 240 3.66 27.28 3.05
N ARG A 241 4.20 26.10 2.74
CA ARG A 241 4.99 25.28 3.68
C ARG A 241 6.17 26.05 4.27
N ASN A 242 6.94 26.76 3.44
CA ASN A 242 8.06 27.58 3.91
C ASN A 242 7.60 28.71 4.83
N ASN A 243 6.48 29.36 4.51
CA ASN A 243 5.90 30.35 5.41
C ASN A 243 5.45 29.73 6.75
N LEU A 244 4.78 28.58 6.73
CA LEU A 244 4.31 27.89 7.94
C LEU A 244 5.46 27.47 8.88
N ILE A 245 6.59 27.06 8.31
CA ILE A 245 7.78 26.64 9.07
C ILE A 245 8.56 27.84 9.62
N HIS A 246 8.83 28.84 8.78
CA HIS A 246 9.76 29.92 9.13
C HIS A 246 9.09 31.12 9.80
N LYS A 247 7.75 31.24 9.74
CA LYS A 247 7.00 32.34 10.35
C LYS A 247 6.01 31.75 11.36
N PRO A 248 6.34 31.70 12.67
CA PRO A 248 5.50 31.06 13.68
C PRO A 248 4.06 31.58 13.73
N LYS A 249 3.85 32.88 13.45
CA LYS A 249 2.55 33.55 13.41
C LYS A 249 1.84 33.49 12.06
N TYR A 250 2.39 32.80 11.07
CA TYR A 250 1.73 32.66 9.77
C TYR A 250 0.42 31.88 9.92
N PRO A 251 -0.69 32.39 9.37
CA PRO A 251 -1.98 31.74 9.51
C PRO A 251 -1.94 30.36 8.87
N SER A 252 -2.48 29.36 9.59
CA SER A 252 -2.67 28.04 9.02
C SER A 252 -3.71 28.11 7.90
N PRO A 253 -3.55 27.34 6.81
CA PRO A 253 -4.57 27.21 5.79
C PRO A 253 -5.86 26.65 6.38
N SER A 254 -6.99 26.99 5.75
CA SER A 254 -8.29 26.43 6.12
C SER A 254 -8.33 24.92 5.90
N LYS A 255 -9.32 24.25 6.50
CA LYS A 255 -9.53 22.80 6.29
C LYS A 255 -9.77 22.47 4.82
N ASP A 256 -10.55 23.28 4.13
CA ASP A 256 -10.91 23.03 2.73
C ASP A 256 -9.73 23.26 1.77
N GLU A 257 -8.95 24.32 1.98
CA GLU A 257 -7.70 24.54 1.24
C GLU A 257 -6.71 23.40 1.47
N THR A 258 -6.57 22.97 2.72
CA THR A 258 -5.68 21.86 3.08
C THR A 258 -6.13 20.57 2.42
N ASN A 259 -7.42 20.23 2.51
CA ASN A 259 -7.98 19.03 1.90
C ASN A 259 -7.78 19.01 0.38
N GLU A 260 -8.03 20.11 -0.32
CA GLU A 260 -7.75 20.20 -1.76
C GLU A 260 -6.26 19.96 -2.04
N TYR A 261 -5.36 20.59 -1.27
CA TYR A 261 -3.92 20.43 -1.47
C TYR A 261 -3.45 18.98 -1.22
N LEU A 262 -4.02 18.28 -0.23
CA LEU A 262 -3.74 16.85 -0.02
C LEU A 262 -4.08 16.02 -1.27
N HIS A 263 -5.22 16.31 -1.92
CA HIS A 263 -5.64 15.62 -3.15
C HIS A 263 -4.86 16.06 -4.40
N VAL A 264 -4.35 17.29 -4.44
CA VAL A 264 -3.36 17.74 -5.45
C VAL A 264 -2.09 16.89 -5.32
N VAL A 265 -1.54 16.77 -4.12
CA VAL A 265 -0.34 15.96 -3.86
C VAL A 265 -0.59 14.51 -4.24
N GLN A 266 -1.70 13.90 -3.79
CA GLN A 266 -2.08 12.54 -4.16
C GLN A 266 -2.10 12.33 -5.68
N SER A 267 -2.73 13.26 -6.41
CA SER A 267 -2.85 13.17 -7.86
C SER A 267 -1.51 13.35 -8.57
N ALA A 268 -0.63 14.21 -8.03
CA ALA A 268 0.72 14.38 -8.56
C ALA A 268 1.57 13.12 -8.39
N ILE A 269 1.42 12.40 -7.29
CA ILE A 269 2.14 11.14 -7.05
C ILE A 269 1.61 10.04 -7.98
N LEU A 270 0.29 9.93 -8.12
CA LEU A 270 -0.32 8.99 -9.06
C LEU A 270 0.06 9.28 -10.52
N HIS A 271 0.24 10.55 -10.88
CA HIS A 271 0.79 10.94 -12.18
C HIS A 271 2.21 10.42 -12.39
N LEU A 272 3.11 10.54 -11.39
CA LEU A 272 4.46 10.00 -11.47
C LEU A 272 4.47 8.48 -11.67
N GLN A 273 3.60 7.75 -10.96
CA GLN A 273 3.51 6.29 -11.13
C GLN A 273 2.90 5.89 -12.47
N TYR A 274 1.92 6.66 -12.97
CA TYR A 274 1.42 6.48 -14.33
C TYR A 274 2.56 6.64 -15.35
N LEU A 275 3.44 7.64 -15.19
CA LEU A 275 4.57 7.85 -16.08
C LEU A 275 5.61 6.71 -16.00
N LEU A 276 5.85 6.11 -14.82
CA LEU A 276 6.73 4.95 -14.67
C LEU A 276 6.17 3.69 -15.33
N TYR A 277 4.87 3.48 -15.22
CA TYR A 277 4.21 2.21 -15.53
C TYR A 277 3.10 2.37 -16.57
N LYS A 278 3.37 3.17 -17.62
CA LYS A 278 2.40 3.50 -18.68
C LYS A 278 1.79 2.28 -19.38
N ASP A 279 2.51 1.16 -19.39
CA ASP A 279 2.07 -0.09 -20.00
C ASP A 279 1.12 -0.92 -19.12
N ILE A 280 0.84 -0.46 -17.90
CA ILE A 280 -0.06 -1.12 -16.95
C ILE A 280 -1.29 -0.22 -16.72
N PRO A 281 -2.46 -0.56 -17.33
CA PRO A 281 -3.63 0.32 -17.37
C PRO A 281 -4.17 0.77 -16.00
N VAL A 282 -3.89 0.01 -14.95
CA VAL A 282 -4.28 0.32 -13.57
C VAL A 282 -3.78 1.68 -13.10
N PHE A 283 -2.55 2.09 -13.44
CA PHE A 283 -2.00 3.37 -12.98
C PHE A 283 -2.67 4.55 -13.68
N GLU A 284 -2.99 4.40 -14.96
CA GLU A 284 -3.78 5.39 -15.69
C GLU A 284 -5.19 5.53 -15.09
N PHE A 285 -5.84 4.40 -14.76
CA PHE A 285 -7.14 4.39 -14.13
C PHE A 285 -7.13 5.16 -12.79
N PHE A 286 -6.16 4.90 -11.92
CA PHE A 286 -6.07 5.60 -10.63
C PHE A 286 -5.74 7.07 -10.77
N PHE A 287 -4.87 7.44 -11.71
CA PHE A 287 -4.60 8.85 -12.01
C PHE A 287 -5.86 9.57 -12.51
N LYS A 288 -6.59 9.00 -13.47
CA LYS A 288 -7.86 9.59 -13.97
C LYS A 288 -8.93 9.68 -12.88
N ARG A 289 -9.02 8.69 -12.00
CA ARG A 289 -9.90 8.70 -10.84
C ARG A 289 -9.55 9.83 -9.87
N SER A 290 -8.26 10.03 -9.57
CA SER A 290 -7.83 11.08 -8.64
C SER A 290 -8.12 12.48 -9.21
N LEU A 291 -7.95 12.68 -10.52
CA LEU A 291 -8.36 13.91 -11.21
C LEU A 291 -9.86 14.18 -11.05
N SER A 292 -10.68 13.14 -11.21
CA SER A 292 -12.14 13.24 -11.06
C SER A 292 -12.54 13.60 -9.63
N GLN A 293 -11.86 13.04 -8.62
CA GLN A 293 -12.07 13.37 -7.22
C GLN A 293 -11.66 14.81 -6.91
N LEU A 294 -10.49 15.24 -7.37
CA LEU A 294 -10.01 16.61 -7.20
C LEU A 294 -10.96 17.64 -7.84
N ALA A 295 -11.51 17.32 -9.02
CA ALA A 295 -12.50 18.17 -9.68
C ALA A 295 -13.78 18.34 -8.85
N ARG A 296 -14.26 17.27 -8.20
CA ARG A 296 -15.43 17.35 -7.29
C ARG A 296 -15.14 18.26 -6.09
N ILE A 297 -13.99 18.06 -5.44
CA ILE A 297 -13.56 18.89 -4.30
C ILE A 297 -13.47 20.37 -4.68
N ARG A 298 -13.00 20.68 -5.89
CA ARG A 298 -12.93 22.07 -6.39
C ARG A 298 -14.31 22.67 -6.71
N ASN A 299 -15.27 21.84 -7.13
CA ASN A 299 -16.62 22.30 -7.45
C ASN A 299 -17.46 22.52 -6.18
N ASP A 300 -17.29 21.71 -5.15
CA ASP A 300 -18.01 21.86 -3.88
C ASP A 300 -17.65 23.16 -3.12
N LYS A 301 -16.61 23.88 -3.55
CA LYS A 301 -16.17 25.18 -3.02
C LYS A 301 -16.81 26.39 -3.70
N LYS A 302 -17.45 26.22 -4.86
CA LYS A 302 -18.04 27.31 -5.65
C LYS A 302 -19.52 27.49 -5.32
#